data_AF-A0A817WT73-F1
#
_entry.id   AF-A0A817WT73-F1
#
_cell.length_a   1.000
_cell.length_b   1.000
_cell.length_c   1.000
_cell.angle_alpha   90.00
_cell.angle_beta   90.00
_cell.angle_gamma   90.00
#
_symmetry.space_group_name_H-M   'P 1'
#
loop_
_entity.id
_entity.type
_entity.pdbx_description
1 polymer ?
#
loop_
_entity_poly.entity_id
_entity_poly.type
_entity_poly.pdbx_seq_one_letter_code
_entity_poly.pdbx_strand_id
1 'polypeptide(L)'
;MDQVPINKEIIKSVRTSSFLYKQDLQSKKRASQRPEKENTESLQAAELCKQALQEEDGLLSKQKALQSELHEATSIIADASGRLQLAIKNKDNLEIQRSTILIDCGNTKSKAINEQLSKVIEELIKIQTKRKNNFTQQQQKRQKTLTNASIILN
;
A
#
# COMPACT_ATOMS: atom_id res chain seq x y z
N MET A 1 1.64 13.20 -77.97
CA MET A 1 1.78 12.41 -76.73
C MET A 1 0.52 12.63 -75.93
N ASP A 2 -0.43 11.71 -76.03
CA ASP A 2 -1.74 11.87 -75.40
C ASP A 2 -1.63 11.61 -73.90
N GLN A 3 -1.95 12.63 -73.09
CA GLN A 3 -2.13 12.46 -71.66
C GLN A 3 -3.40 11.63 -71.45
N VAL A 4 -3.22 10.37 -71.03
CA VAL A 4 -4.32 9.54 -70.55
C VAL A 4 -5.01 10.29 -69.40
N PRO A 5 -6.30 10.65 -69.51
CA PRO A 5 -6.98 11.41 -68.47
C PRO A 5 -7.05 10.56 -67.21
N ILE A 6 -6.29 10.94 -66.19
CA ILE A 6 -6.30 10.25 -64.90
C ILE A 6 -7.70 10.43 -64.30
N ASN A 7 -8.46 9.33 -64.29
CA ASN A 7 -9.82 9.33 -63.78
C ASN A 7 -9.80 9.74 -62.29
N LYS A 8 -10.54 10.81 -61.96
CA LYS A 8 -10.60 11.38 -60.60
C LYS A 8 -11.02 10.32 -59.55
N GLU A 9 -11.74 9.29 -59.95
CA GLU A 9 -12.08 8.16 -59.08
C GLU A 9 -10.86 7.32 -58.69
N ILE A 10 -9.91 7.11 -59.60
CA ILE A 10 -8.66 6.38 -59.33
C ILE A 10 -7.79 7.17 -58.34
N ILE A 11 -7.73 8.50 -58.47
CA ILE A 11 -6.99 9.35 -57.52
C ILE A 11 -7.65 9.29 -56.14
N LYS A 12 -9.00 9.33 -56.07
CA LYS A 12 -9.73 9.19 -54.82
C LYS A 12 -9.53 7.83 -54.18
N SER A 13 -9.61 6.74 -54.94
CA SER A 13 -9.42 5.38 -54.41
C SER A 13 -8.01 5.18 -53.86
N VAL A 14 -6.98 5.63 -54.57
CA VAL A 14 -5.58 5.57 -54.10
C VAL A 14 -5.38 6.37 -52.80
N ARG A 15 -6.00 7.55 -52.68
CA ARG A 15 -5.95 8.36 -51.45
C ARG A 15 -6.66 7.66 -50.29
N THR A 16 -7.84 7.09 -50.53
CA THR A 16 -8.59 6.34 -49.53
C THR A 16 -7.82 5.09 -49.07
N SER A 17 -7.26 4.32 -50.00
CA SER A 17 -6.43 3.15 -49.68
C SER A 17 -5.17 3.54 -48.90
N SER A 18 -4.50 4.63 -49.27
CA SER A 18 -3.34 5.13 -48.52
C SER A 18 -3.71 5.59 -47.10
N PHE A 19 -4.87 6.24 -46.95
CA PHE A 19 -5.39 6.64 -45.64
C PHE A 19 -5.71 5.42 -44.77
N LEU A 20 -6.43 4.44 -45.32
CA LEU A 20 -6.77 3.19 -44.62
C LEU A 20 -5.52 2.40 -44.25
N TYR A 21 -4.52 2.34 -45.14
CA TYR A 21 -3.24 1.68 -44.85
C TYR A 21 -2.48 2.37 -43.71
N LYS A 22 -2.43 3.71 -43.69
CA LYS A 22 -1.82 4.46 -42.58
C LYS A 22 -2.57 4.25 -41.27
N GLN A 23 -3.90 4.16 -41.31
CA GLN A 23 -4.74 3.87 -40.14
C GLN A 23 -4.52 2.44 -39.62
N ASP A 24 -4.41 1.46 -40.51
CA ASP A 24 -4.10 0.07 -40.18
C ASP A 24 -2.69 -0.06 -39.56
N LEU A 25 -1.69 0.61 -40.14
CA LEU A 25 -0.33 0.68 -39.60
C LEU A 25 -0.29 1.29 -38.19
N GLN A 26 -1.02 2.38 -37.96
CA GLN A 26 -1.14 2.97 -36.62
C GLN A 26 -1.85 2.03 -35.64
N SER A 27 -2.89 1.32 -36.09
CA SER A 27 -3.60 0.34 -35.28
C SER A 27 -2.69 -0.83 -34.89
N LYS A 28 -1.91 -1.37 -35.83
CA LYS A 28 -0.91 -2.42 -35.59
C LYS A 28 0.22 -1.96 -34.67
N LYS A 29 0.69 -0.72 -34.81
CA LYS A 29 1.71 -0.13 -33.91
C LYS A 29 1.16 0.05 -32.49
N ARG A 30 -0.10 0.47 -32.34
CA ARG A 30 -0.76 0.56 -31.02
C ARG A 30 -1.03 -0.80 -30.41
N ALA A 31 -1.38 -1.80 -31.22
CA ALA A 31 -1.63 -3.17 -30.77
C ALA A 31 -0.35 -3.85 -30.27
N SER A 32 0.80 -3.62 -30.91
CA SER A 32 2.11 -4.15 -30.48
C SER A 32 2.67 -3.47 -29.22
N GLN A 33 2.40 -2.17 -29.02
CA GLN A 33 2.86 -1.43 -27.83
C GLN A 33 1.99 -1.63 -26.58
N ARG A 34 0.75 -2.11 -26.74
CA ARG A 34 -0.18 -2.39 -25.63
C ARG A 34 0.32 -3.46 -24.66
N PRO A 35 0.74 -4.66 -25.10
CA PRO A 35 1.20 -5.72 -24.19
C PRO A 35 2.51 -5.35 -23.47
N GLU A 36 3.42 -4.61 -24.10
CA GLU A 36 4.64 -4.12 -23.42
C GLU A 36 4.31 -3.14 -22.30
N LYS A 37 3.43 -2.16 -22.56
CA LYS A 37 2.97 -1.22 -21.53
C LYS A 37 2.25 -1.92 -20.39
N GLU A 38 1.33 -2.84 -20.70
CA GLU A 38 0.61 -3.62 -19.68
C GLU A 38 1.55 -4.49 -18.84
N ASN A 39 2.58 -5.09 -19.43
CA ASN A 39 3.61 -5.84 -18.68
C ASN A 39 4.44 -4.92 -17.76
N THR A 40 4.87 -3.75 -18.23
CA THR A 40 5.62 -2.80 -17.40
C THR A 40 4.78 -2.24 -16.24
N GLU A 41 3.50 -1.91 -16.47
CA GLU A 41 2.59 -1.46 -15.43
C GLU A 41 2.30 -2.57 -14.41
N SER A 42 2.17 -3.82 -14.86
CA SER A 42 1.99 -4.99 -13.99
C SER A 42 3.21 -5.25 -13.10
N LEU A 43 4.42 -5.18 -13.66
CA LEU A 43 5.68 -5.34 -12.92
C LEU A 43 5.87 -4.23 -11.88
N GLN A 44 5.66 -2.97 -12.27
CA GLN A 44 5.75 -1.84 -11.33
C GLN A 44 4.76 -1.98 -10.17
N ALA A 45 3.54 -2.42 -10.45
CA ALA A 45 2.53 -2.56 -9.42
C ALA A 45 2.76 -3.78 -8.51
N ALA A 46 3.39 -4.84 -9.02
CA ALA A 46 3.86 -5.96 -8.21
C ALA A 46 4.99 -5.52 -7.26
N GLU A 47 5.94 -4.71 -7.74
CA GLU A 47 7.05 -4.19 -6.91
C GLU A 47 6.52 -3.28 -5.80
N LEU A 48 5.60 -2.37 -6.12
CA LEU A 48 4.94 -1.52 -5.11
C LEU A 48 4.17 -2.33 -4.06
N CYS A 49 3.52 -3.43 -4.48
CA CYS A 49 2.82 -4.32 -3.55
C CYS A 49 3.80 -5.05 -2.62
N LYS A 50 4.93 -5.50 -3.16
CA LYS A 50 6.01 -6.13 -2.39
C LYS A 50 6.63 -5.16 -1.37
N GLN A 51 6.89 -3.92 -1.77
CA GLN A 51 7.39 -2.89 -0.85
C GLN A 51 6.39 -2.61 0.27
N ALA A 52 5.10 -2.45 -0.06
CA ALA A 52 4.05 -2.24 0.95
C ALA A 52 3.91 -3.42 1.92
N LEU A 53 4.09 -4.66 1.45
CA LEU A 53 4.12 -5.86 2.31
C LEU A 53 5.32 -5.84 3.28
N GLN A 54 6.50 -5.49 2.79
CA GLN A 54 7.70 -5.38 3.63
C GLN A 54 7.56 -4.28 4.69
N GLU A 55 6.97 -3.14 4.33
CA GLU A 55 6.65 -2.07 5.29
C GLU A 55 5.62 -2.53 6.33
N GLU A 56 4.57 -3.26 5.92
CA GLU A 56 3.56 -3.84 6.81
C GLU A 56 4.20 -4.81 7.81
N ASP A 57 5.05 -5.73 7.35
CA ASP A 57 5.75 -6.70 8.20
C ASP A 57 6.69 -6.01 9.22
N GLY A 58 7.37 -4.95 8.79
CA GLY A 58 8.22 -4.14 9.66
C GLY A 58 7.40 -3.45 10.76
N LEU A 59 6.25 -2.88 10.41
CA LEU A 59 5.35 -2.23 11.36
C LEU A 59 4.68 -3.22 12.32
N LEU A 60 4.29 -4.41 11.85
CA LEU A 60 3.76 -5.48 12.71
C LEU A 60 4.80 -5.96 13.71
N SER A 61 6.06 -6.10 13.28
CA SER A 61 7.17 -6.43 14.16
C SER A 61 7.39 -5.36 15.23
N LYS A 62 7.36 -4.08 14.84
CA LYS A 62 7.44 -2.94 15.76
C LYS A 62 6.27 -2.89 16.74
N GLN A 63 5.05 -3.16 16.26
CA GLN A 63 3.86 -3.24 17.11
C GLN A 63 4.03 -4.32 18.19
N LYS A 64 4.49 -5.52 17.80
CA LYS A 64 4.72 -6.62 18.73
C LYS A 64 5.80 -6.29 19.78
N ALA A 65 6.88 -5.64 19.37
CA ALA A 65 7.93 -5.19 20.27
C ALA A 65 7.38 -4.18 21.31
N LEU A 66 6.66 -3.15 20.84
CA LEU A 66 6.03 -2.16 21.72
C LEU A 66 5.01 -2.78 22.68
N GLN A 67 4.24 -3.78 22.24
CA GLN A 67 3.32 -4.52 23.12
C GLN A 67 4.07 -5.28 24.23
N SER A 68 5.22 -5.88 23.91
CA SER A 68 6.09 -6.53 24.90
C SER A 68 6.61 -5.51 25.92
N GLU A 69 7.13 -4.37 25.46
CA GLU A 69 7.63 -3.31 26.33
C GLU A 69 6.52 -2.74 27.24
N LEU A 70 5.30 -2.61 26.72
CA LEU A 70 4.14 -2.15 27.50
C LEU A 70 3.79 -3.17 28.59
N HIS A 71 3.83 -4.46 28.26
CA HIS A 71 3.58 -5.52 29.22
C HIS A 71 4.61 -5.50 30.36
N GLU A 72 5.89 -5.36 30.04
CA GLU A 72 6.96 -5.21 31.02
C GLU A 72 6.78 -3.98 31.91
N ALA A 73 6.47 -2.82 31.31
CA ALA A 73 6.21 -1.59 32.08
C ALA A 73 5.02 -1.77 33.04
N THR A 74 3.96 -2.45 32.59
CA THR A 74 2.78 -2.73 33.41
C THR A 74 3.10 -3.70 34.56
N SER A 75 3.94 -4.70 34.31
CA SER A 75 4.42 -5.62 35.34
C SER A 75 5.22 -4.91 36.43
N ILE A 76 6.12 -3.99 36.05
CA ILE A 76 6.90 -3.18 36.99
C ILE A 76 5.99 -2.29 37.84
N ILE A 77 4.97 -1.66 37.24
CA ILE A 77 3.98 -0.86 37.97
C ILE A 77 3.21 -1.71 38.98
N ALA A 78 2.82 -2.93 38.60
CA ALA A 78 2.09 -3.84 39.48
C ALA A 78 2.95 -4.26 40.69
N ASP A 79 4.21 -4.61 40.46
CA ASP A 79 5.16 -4.94 41.54
C ASP A 79 5.39 -3.76 42.49
N ALA A 80 5.68 -2.58 41.93
CA ALA A 80 5.86 -1.35 42.69
C ALA A 80 4.59 -0.98 43.49
N SER A 81 3.40 -1.23 42.94
CA SER A 81 2.12 -1.01 43.64
C SER A 81 1.96 -1.95 44.84
N GLY A 82 2.35 -3.23 44.70
CA GLY A 82 2.38 -4.18 45.81
C GLY A 82 3.34 -3.76 46.93
N ARG A 83 4.55 -3.33 46.54
CA ARG A 83 5.56 -2.80 47.48
C ARG A 83 5.06 -1.56 48.20
N LEU A 84 4.41 -0.63 47.49
CA LEU A 84 3.82 0.56 48.07
C LEU A 84 2.78 0.21 49.14
N GLN A 85 1.87 -0.73 48.85
CA GLN A 85 0.84 -1.14 49.81
C GLN A 85 1.45 -1.75 51.08
N LEU A 86 2.49 -2.57 50.94
CA LEU A 86 3.21 -3.14 52.09
C LEU A 86 3.94 -2.05 52.89
N ALA A 87 4.62 -1.13 52.20
CA ALA A 87 5.34 -0.02 52.82
C ALA A 87 4.42 0.91 53.62
N ILE A 88 3.22 1.18 53.09
CA ILE A 88 2.18 1.94 53.82
C ILE A 88 1.78 1.23 55.12
N LYS A 89 1.54 -0.09 55.08
CA LYS A 89 1.20 -0.87 56.28
C LYS A 89 2.34 -0.86 57.31
N ASN A 90 3.58 -0.93 56.84
CA ASN A 90 4.78 -0.96 57.68
C ASN A 90 5.26 0.44 58.11
N LYS A 91 4.62 1.52 57.63
CA LYS A 91 5.05 2.91 57.84
C LYS A 91 6.49 3.19 57.39
N ASP A 92 6.95 2.48 56.36
CA ASP A 92 8.27 2.67 55.75
C ASP A 92 8.21 3.81 54.72
N ASN A 93 8.50 5.03 55.17
CA ASN A 93 8.43 6.22 54.33
C ASN A 93 9.43 6.21 53.16
N LEU A 94 10.58 5.55 53.31
CA LEU A 94 11.57 5.48 52.24
C LEU A 94 11.07 4.58 51.11
N GLU A 95 10.51 3.42 51.47
CA GLU A 95 9.97 2.48 50.49
C GLU A 95 8.68 2.99 49.83
N ILE A 96 7.87 3.78 50.56
CA ILE A 96 6.74 4.53 49.98
C ILE A 96 7.23 5.44 48.86
N GLN A 97 8.22 6.30 49.14
CA GLN A 97 8.75 7.24 48.14
C GLN A 97 9.32 6.52 46.92
N ARG A 98 10.11 5.46 47.14
CA ARG A 98 10.71 4.66 46.06
C ARG A 98 9.65 4.02 45.17
N SER A 99 8.64 3.41 45.79
CA SER A 99 7.57 2.73 45.06
C SER A 99 6.71 3.72 44.27
N THR A 100 6.40 4.89 44.84
CA THR A 100 5.69 5.97 44.12
C THR A 100 6.46 6.44 42.89
N ILE A 101 7.77 6.72 43.02
CA ILE A 101 8.61 7.14 41.88
C ILE A 101 8.63 6.08 40.77
N LEU A 102 8.72 4.79 41.14
CA LEU A 102 8.68 3.69 40.17
C LEU A 102 7.34 3.61 39.44
N ILE A 103 6.23 3.78 40.14
CA ILE A 103 4.88 3.82 39.55
C ILE A 103 4.76 4.99 38.57
N ASP A 104 5.18 6.19 38.97
CA ASP A 104 5.11 7.39 38.13
C ASP A 104 5.98 7.27 36.87
N CYS A 105 7.18 6.72 37.02
CA CYS A 105 8.08 6.43 35.90
C CYS A 105 7.48 5.38 34.96
N GLY A 106 6.93 4.29 35.50
CA GLY A 106 6.24 3.25 34.74
C GLY A 106 5.05 3.81 33.97
N ASN A 107 4.20 4.61 34.62
CA ASN A 107 3.05 5.26 33.99
C ASN A 107 3.47 6.17 32.83
N THR A 108 4.53 6.95 33.01
CA THR A 108 5.09 7.82 31.97
C THR A 108 5.59 7.00 30.77
N LYS A 109 6.32 5.91 31.02
CA LYS A 109 6.80 5.00 29.98
C LYS A 109 5.64 4.33 29.24
N SER A 110 4.65 3.80 29.96
CA SER A 110 3.46 3.17 29.38
C SER A 110 2.68 4.14 28.50
N LYS A 111 2.54 5.41 28.92
CA LYS A 111 1.90 6.45 28.11
C LYS A 111 2.66 6.69 26.81
N ALA A 112 3.99 6.85 26.86
CA ALA A 112 4.81 7.04 25.68
C ALA A 112 4.73 5.85 24.70
N ILE A 113 4.72 4.61 25.23
CA ILE A 113 4.56 3.40 24.41
C ILE A 113 3.19 3.38 23.75
N ASN A 114 2.12 3.70 24.47
CA ASN A 114 0.77 3.78 23.91
C ASN A 114 0.65 4.82 22.79
N GLU A 115 1.28 5.99 22.94
CA GLU A 115 1.34 7.00 21.88
C GLU A 115 2.06 6.49 20.63
N GLN A 116 3.15 5.72 20.80
CA GLN A 116 3.83 5.09 19.68
C GLN A 116 3.02 3.97 19.02
N LEU A 117 2.34 3.14 19.81
CA LEU A 117 1.45 2.08 19.31
C LEU A 117 0.33 2.67 18.46
N SER A 118 -0.30 3.75 18.90
CA SER A 118 -1.34 4.44 18.12
C SER A 118 -0.82 4.89 16.75
N LYS A 119 0.39 5.49 16.69
CA LYS A 119 1.01 5.90 15.42
C LYS A 119 1.28 4.70 14.49
N VAL A 120 1.81 3.60 15.04
CA VAL A 120 2.07 2.38 14.27
C VAL A 120 0.76 1.77 13.72
N ILE A 121 -0.31 1.76 14.52
CA ILE A 121 -1.63 1.27 14.08
C ILE A 121 -2.19 2.16 12.96
N GLU A 122 -2.09 3.48 13.07
CA GLU A 122 -2.51 4.39 12.01
C GLU A 122 -1.75 4.17 10.70
N GLU A 123 -0.43 3.94 10.77
CA GLU A 123 0.40 3.64 9.60
C GLU A 123 0.03 2.30 8.96
N LEU A 124 -0.19 1.26 9.78
CA LEU A 124 -0.67 -0.05 9.31
C LEU A 124 -2.00 0.07 8.57
N ILE A 125 -2.98 0.79 9.13
CA ILE A 125 -4.29 1.02 8.50
C ILE A 125 -4.12 1.74 7.16
N LYS A 126 -3.25 2.75 7.08
CA LYS A 126 -2.97 3.48 5.83
C LYS A 126 -2.39 2.55 4.76
N ILE A 127 -1.41 1.72 5.10
CA ILE A 127 -0.78 0.79 4.16
C ILE A 127 -1.77 -0.28 3.70
N GLN A 128 -2.50 -0.89 4.63
CA GLN A 128 -3.52 -1.89 4.32
C GLN A 128 -4.63 -1.35 3.42
N THR A 129 -5.08 -0.12 3.68
CA THR A 129 -6.08 0.57 2.85
C THR A 129 -5.54 0.84 1.45
N LYS A 130 -4.31 1.36 1.32
CA LYS A 130 -3.66 1.58 0.02
C LYS A 130 -3.54 0.27 -0.77
N ARG A 131 -3.09 -0.81 -0.13
CA ARG A 131 -2.95 -2.14 -0.76
C ARG A 131 -4.30 -2.64 -1.27
N LYS A 132 -5.35 -2.56 -0.45
CA LYS A 132 -6.71 -2.95 -0.84
C LYS A 132 -7.20 -2.16 -2.05
N ASN A 133 -7.03 -0.84 -2.04
CA ASN A 133 -7.43 0.03 -3.14
C ASN A 133 -6.67 -0.29 -4.43
N ASN A 134 -5.36 -0.50 -4.35
CA ASN A 134 -4.54 -0.89 -5.50
C ASN A 134 -4.99 -2.23 -6.09
N PHE A 135 -5.29 -3.21 -5.25
CA PHE A 135 -5.81 -4.51 -5.68
C PHE A 135 -7.15 -4.36 -6.41
N THR A 136 -8.11 -3.63 -5.82
CA THR A 136 -9.42 -3.39 -6.44
C THR A 136 -9.29 -2.66 -7.77
N GLN A 137 -8.44 -1.63 -7.87
CA GLN A 137 -8.21 -0.91 -9.14
C GLN A 137 -7.59 -1.81 -10.22
N GLN A 138 -6.61 -2.64 -9.86
CA GLN A 138 -6.03 -3.60 -10.81
C GLN A 138 -7.07 -4.63 -11.29
N GLN A 139 -7.90 -5.14 -10.38
CA GLN A 139 -8.94 -6.10 -10.73
C GLN A 139 -9.96 -5.48 -11.70
N GLN A 140 -10.39 -4.23 -11.45
CA GLN A 140 -11.27 -3.48 -12.35
C GLN A 140 -10.64 -3.23 -13.72
N LYS A 141 -9.35 -2.87 -13.77
CA LYS A 141 -8.61 -2.73 -15.03
C LYS A 141 -8.59 -4.03 -15.82
N ARG A 142 -8.23 -5.15 -15.18
CA ARG A 142 -8.23 -6.49 -15.80
C ARG A 142 -9.61 -6.87 -16.34
N GLN A 143 -10.65 -6.63 -15.57
CA GLN A 143 -12.02 -6.95 -15.98
C GLN A 143 -12.45 -6.14 -17.21
N LYS A 144 -12.16 -4.83 -17.25
CA LYS A 144 -12.39 -4.00 -18.45
C LYS A 144 -11.61 -4.50 -19.67
N THR A 145 -10.35 -4.90 -19.50
CA THR A 145 -9.56 -5.45 -20.61
C THR A 145 -10.16 -6.76 -21.13
N LEU A 146 -10.59 -7.66 -20.25
CA LEU A 146 -11.25 -8.92 -20.62
C LEU A 146 -12.58 -8.69 -21.35
N THR A 147 -13.43 -7.78 -20.85
CA THR A 147 -14.71 -7.44 -21.49
C THR A 147 -14.50 -6.84 -22.88
N ASN A 148 -13.52 -5.96 -23.04
CA ASN A 148 -13.19 -5.39 -24.34
C ASN A 148 -12.61 -6.44 -25.31
N ALA A 149 -11.82 -7.40 -24.82
CA ALA A 149 -11.30 -8.49 -25.64
C ALA A 149 -12.41 -9.46 -26.08
N SER A 150 -13.38 -9.76 -25.21
CA SER A 150 -14.52 -10.62 -25.55
C SER A 150 -15.50 -9.99 -26.54
N ILE A 151 -15.60 -8.66 -26.59
CA ILE A 151 -16.40 -7.94 -27.60
C ILE A 151 -15.73 -7.97 -28.98
N ILE A 152 -14.40 -8.10 -29.05
CA ILE A 152 -13.66 -8.14 -30.33
C ILE A 152 -13.67 -9.55 -30.96
N LEU A 153 -13.91 -10.59 -30.17
CA LEU A 153 -13.90 -11.99 -30.60
C LEU A 153 -15.28 -12.56 -30.98
N ASN A 154 -16.36 -11.78 -30.81
CA ASN A 154 -17.73 -12.11 -31.24
C ASN A 154 -18.16 -11.15 -32.35
#